data_AF-A0A2D2ASP3-F1
#
_entry.id   AF-A0A2D2ASP3-F1
#
_cell.length_a   1.000
_cell.length_b   1.000
_cell.length_c   1.000
_cell.angle_alpha   90.00
_cell.angle_beta   90.00
_cell.angle_gamma   90.00
#
_symmetry.space_group_name_H-M   'P 1'
#
loop_
_entity.id
_entity.type
_entity.pdbx_description
1 polymer ?
#
loop_
_entity_poly.entity_id
_entity_poly.type
_entity_poly.pdbx_seq_one_letter_code
_entity_poly.pdbx_strand_id
1 'polypeptide(L)'
;MRPAAAGALGLSLLALAACGDKEKAKAVEPRPLEAGEKVAGAMDVWGRKLDIDCPRKFDVPARPSGARADDIRGLRLGVGYDTALLYAQCEKGRPLDSVLMTESADFDRQEQGLKIRTMAAVANGAFGPRFRQQDIFDRDPGRGLQKTDAVWRFIADGMPGQEKVYAIWLAQPFAKGEQPTVESQVAGLKAKYGEPTVVEDRGKMVWTAQPDGTPIPAFDRERLRRCANTVDPGHQALNYGPDCGVTVVARVTPDQNPALAYRVETAVFDPAGLWAYQNERFEQERDALLAGQALAQSKTAEGGKF
;
A
#
# COMPACT_ATOMS: atom_id res chain seq x y z
N MET A 1 48.25 58.87 -11.67
CA MET A 1 48.67 57.45 -11.80
C MET A 1 48.94 56.91 -10.40
N ARG A 2 48.05 56.06 -9.88
CA ARG A 2 48.16 55.39 -8.57
C ARG A 2 48.24 53.88 -8.85
N PRO A 3 49.14 53.12 -8.20
CA PRO A 3 49.25 51.69 -8.44
C PRO A 3 48.16 50.89 -7.71
N ALA A 4 47.87 49.73 -8.28
CA ALA A 4 46.76 48.83 -7.98
C ALA A 4 46.89 48.10 -6.62
N ALA A 5 45.74 47.91 -5.97
CA ALA A 5 45.58 47.06 -4.80
C ALA A 5 45.24 45.62 -5.24
N ALA A 6 45.85 44.66 -4.54
CA ALA A 6 45.66 43.22 -4.72
C ALA A 6 44.25 42.76 -4.34
N GLY A 7 43.61 41.98 -5.21
CA GLY A 7 42.34 41.28 -4.95
C GLY A 7 42.60 39.81 -4.57
N ALA A 8 42.24 39.45 -3.35
CA ALA A 8 42.30 38.07 -2.85
C ALA A 8 41.12 37.24 -3.38
N LEU A 9 41.43 36.09 -3.99
CA LEU A 9 40.49 35.03 -4.37
C LEU A 9 40.02 34.28 -3.11
N GLY A 10 38.75 34.45 -2.74
CA GLY A 10 38.07 33.58 -1.78
C GLY A 10 37.44 32.39 -2.49
N LEU A 11 38.01 31.20 -2.30
CA LEU A 11 37.37 29.93 -2.66
C LEU A 11 36.25 29.63 -1.64
N SER A 12 34.99 29.74 -2.07
CA SER A 12 33.86 29.18 -1.34
C SER A 12 33.79 27.67 -1.60
N LEU A 13 34.22 26.89 -0.61
CA LEU A 13 33.98 25.44 -0.54
C LEU A 13 32.47 25.19 -0.41
N LEU A 14 31.86 24.69 -1.49
CA LEU A 14 30.54 24.09 -1.49
C LEU A 14 30.56 22.84 -0.62
N ALA A 15 30.00 22.94 0.59
CA ALA A 15 29.70 21.79 1.42
C ALA A 15 28.61 20.95 0.73
N LEU A 16 29.03 19.82 0.15
CA LEU A 16 28.14 18.73 -0.22
C LEU A 16 27.41 18.25 1.04
N ALA A 17 26.14 18.59 1.14
CA ALA A 17 25.23 17.99 2.10
C ALA A 17 25.13 16.49 1.77
N ALA A 18 25.82 15.67 2.55
CA ALA A 18 25.59 14.24 2.63
C ALA A 18 24.21 14.02 3.26
N CYS A 19 23.16 14.07 2.44
CA CYS A 19 21.88 13.47 2.79
C CYS A 19 22.11 11.97 2.88
N GLY A 20 22.08 11.43 4.09
CA GLY A 20 22.17 9.99 4.31
C GLY A 20 21.09 9.29 3.51
N ASP A 21 21.51 8.45 2.55
CA ASP A 21 20.66 7.49 1.89
C ASP A 21 20.10 6.56 2.96
N LYS A 22 18.87 6.85 3.41
CA LYS A 22 18.04 5.81 4.01
C LYS A 22 17.86 4.77 2.92
N GLU A 23 18.48 3.62 3.12
CA GLU A 23 18.42 2.47 2.21
C GLU A 23 16.95 2.19 1.87
N LYS A 24 16.55 2.53 0.65
CA LYS A 24 15.20 2.28 0.16
C LYS A 24 15.05 0.76 0.01
N ALA A 25 13.95 0.22 0.51
CA ALA A 25 13.58 -1.17 0.29
C ALA A 25 13.68 -1.51 -1.20
N LYS A 26 14.54 -2.45 -1.58
CA LYS A 26 14.68 -2.91 -2.97
C LYS A 26 13.65 -4.00 -3.25
N ALA A 27 13.17 -4.04 -4.49
CA ALA A 27 12.37 -5.15 -4.97
C ALA A 27 13.17 -6.46 -4.84
N VAL A 28 12.55 -7.49 -4.25
CA VAL A 28 13.16 -8.80 -4.03
C VAL A 28 12.87 -9.68 -5.23
N GLU A 29 13.94 -10.17 -5.88
CA GLU A 29 13.79 -11.10 -7.00
C GLU A 29 13.42 -12.51 -6.49
N PRO A 30 12.36 -13.13 -7.04
CA PRO A 30 11.97 -14.48 -6.65
C PRO A 30 12.97 -15.53 -7.16
N ARG A 31 13.31 -16.50 -6.32
CA ARG A 31 14.15 -17.65 -6.69
C ARG A 31 13.42 -18.99 -6.59
N PRO A 32 13.83 -20.02 -7.34
CA PRO A 32 13.33 -21.38 -7.12
C PRO A 32 13.56 -21.84 -5.67
N LEU A 33 12.65 -22.69 -5.17
CA LEU A 33 12.82 -23.39 -3.90
C LEU A 33 13.80 -24.55 -4.12
N GLU A 34 14.83 -24.64 -3.28
CA GLU A 34 15.86 -25.68 -3.41
C GLU A 34 15.36 -27.06 -2.97
N ALA A 35 15.99 -28.12 -3.48
CA ALA A 35 15.63 -29.49 -3.11
C ALA A 35 15.84 -29.73 -1.60
N GLY A 36 14.75 -30.06 -0.89
CA GLY A 36 14.76 -30.27 0.57
C GLY A 36 14.60 -29.01 1.41
N GLU A 37 14.51 -27.82 0.80
CA GLU A 37 14.15 -26.59 1.49
C GLU A 37 12.68 -26.63 1.93
N LYS A 38 12.40 -26.18 3.16
CA LYS A 38 11.03 -26.12 3.69
C LYS A 38 10.28 -24.94 3.07
N VAL A 39 8.99 -25.13 2.80
CA VAL A 39 8.07 -24.05 2.44
C VAL A 39 7.80 -23.21 3.68
N ALA A 40 8.53 -22.10 3.81
CA ALA A 40 8.46 -21.17 4.93
C ALA A 40 8.99 -19.79 4.51
N GLY A 41 8.48 -18.74 5.16
CA GLY A 41 8.76 -17.34 4.87
C GLY A 41 7.93 -16.81 3.70
N ALA A 42 8.44 -15.76 3.06
CA ALA A 42 7.75 -15.14 1.94
C ALA A 42 7.95 -15.94 0.64
N MET A 43 6.84 -16.20 -0.04
CA MET A 43 6.78 -16.84 -1.33
C MET A 43 5.97 -15.96 -2.28
N ASP A 44 6.19 -16.09 -3.58
CA ASP A 44 5.26 -15.54 -4.56
C ASP A 44 4.15 -16.54 -4.90
N VAL A 45 3.20 -16.07 -5.70
CA VAL A 45 2.11 -16.88 -6.27
C VAL A 45 2.58 -18.02 -7.20
N TRP A 46 3.86 -18.14 -7.51
CA TRP A 46 4.40 -19.24 -8.29
C TRP A 46 5.16 -20.25 -7.41
N GLY A 47 5.16 -20.06 -6.09
CA GLY A 47 5.88 -20.89 -5.14
C GLY A 47 7.39 -20.67 -5.17
N ARG A 48 7.83 -19.55 -5.75
CA ARG A 48 9.22 -19.09 -5.70
C ARG A 48 9.44 -18.37 -4.38
N LYS A 49 10.62 -18.57 -3.80
CA LYS A 49 11.00 -17.96 -2.54
C LYS A 49 11.40 -16.50 -2.74
N LEU A 50 10.93 -15.67 -1.82
CA LEU A 50 11.31 -14.27 -1.70
C LEU A 50 12.20 -14.13 -0.47
N ASP A 51 13.49 -13.89 -0.68
CA ASP A 51 14.43 -13.63 0.41
C ASP A 51 14.27 -12.17 0.88
N ILE A 52 13.25 -11.93 1.70
CA ILE A 52 12.94 -10.61 2.25
C ILE A 52 13.79 -10.32 3.50
N ASP A 53 14.35 -9.11 3.58
CA ASP A 53 14.93 -8.58 4.81
C ASP A 53 13.88 -7.72 5.53
N CYS A 54 13.45 -8.20 6.71
CA CYS A 54 12.38 -7.55 7.45
C CYS A 54 12.94 -6.46 8.37
N PRO A 55 12.64 -5.17 8.10
CA PRO A 55 13.14 -4.11 8.94
C PRO A 55 12.51 -4.19 10.34
N ARG A 56 13.30 -3.85 11.36
CA ARG A 56 12.79 -3.73 12.73
C ARG A 56 11.76 -2.61 12.89
N LYS A 57 11.84 -1.60 12.03
CA LYS A 57 10.95 -0.44 12.01
C LYS A 57 10.69 -0.01 10.57
N PHE A 58 9.43 0.22 10.25
CA PHE A 58 9.01 0.79 8.97
C PHE A 58 8.98 2.31 9.02
N ASP A 59 9.36 2.95 7.92
CA ASP A 59 9.19 4.40 7.73
C ASP A 59 7.73 4.68 7.32
N VAL A 60 6.83 4.61 8.30
CA VAL A 60 5.43 5.01 8.14
C VAL A 60 5.27 6.43 8.69
N PRO A 61 4.72 7.38 7.91
CA PRO A 61 4.50 8.74 8.37
C PRO A 61 3.72 8.79 9.70
N ALA A 62 4.14 9.65 10.63
CA ALA A 62 3.40 9.86 11.86
C ALA A 62 2.05 10.53 11.59
N ARG A 63 1.00 10.11 12.31
CA ARG A 63 -0.30 10.76 12.22
C ARG A 63 -0.19 12.20 12.76
N PRO A 64 -0.73 13.21 12.06
CA PRO A 64 -0.83 14.55 12.62
C PRO A 64 -1.57 14.53 13.96
N SER A 65 -1.12 15.34 14.91
CA SER A 65 -1.77 15.44 16.21
C SER A 65 -3.23 15.88 16.06
N GLY A 66 -4.15 15.19 16.72
CA GLY A 66 -5.59 15.47 16.65
C GLY A 66 -6.30 14.97 15.38
N ALA A 67 -5.58 14.43 14.40
CA ALA A 67 -6.22 13.82 13.23
C ALA A 67 -6.86 12.47 13.57
N ARG A 68 -7.93 12.13 12.85
CA ARG A 68 -8.62 10.84 12.96
C ARG A 68 -7.70 9.70 12.55
N ALA A 69 -7.96 8.49 13.07
CA ALA A 69 -7.24 7.30 12.63
C ALA A 69 -7.53 7.00 11.15
N ASP A 70 -6.46 6.78 10.41
CA ASP A 70 -6.42 6.60 8.95
C ASP A 70 -5.48 5.45 8.54
N ASP A 71 -5.17 4.56 9.48
CA ASP A 71 -4.26 3.44 9.28
C ASP A 71 -4.98 2.11 9.41
N ILE A 72 -4.39 1.05 8.85
CA ILE A 72 -4.74 -0.34 9.14
C ILE A 72 -3.56 -0.99 9.86
N ARG A 73 -3.78 -1.37 11.13
CA ARG A 73 -2.79 -1.93 12.06
C ARG A 73 -1.47 -1.14 12.17
N GLY A 74 -1.46 0.14 11.82
CA GLY A 74 -0.27 1.01 11.82
C GLY A 74 0.28 1.33 10.43
N LEU A 75 -0.18 0.67 9.36
CA LEU A 75 0.16 1.03 7.97
C LEU A 75 -0.76 2.16 7.48
N ARG A 76 -0.17 3.23 6.93
CA ARG A 76 -0.89 4.42 6.44
C ARG A 76 -0.71 4.58 4.93
N LEU A 77 -1.61 5.36 4.32
CA LEU A 77 -1.48 5.79 2.94
C LEU A 77 -0.25 6.69 2.74
N GLY A 78 0.17 6.84 1.48
CA GLY A 78 1.31 7.67 1.07
C GLY A 78 2.69 7.03 1.30
N VAL A 79 2.75 5.88 1.98
CA VAL A 79 3.96 5.05 2.05
C VAL A 79 4.32 4.51 0.66
N GLY A 80 5.62 4.22 0.45
CA GLY A 80 6.07 3.58 -0.78
C GLY A 80 5.51 2.17 -0.96
N TYR A 81 5.33 1.75 -2.22
CA TYR A 81 4.83 0.42 -2.58
C TYR A 81 5.62 -0.72 -1.90
N ASP A 82 6.94 -0.70 -2.00
CA ASP A 82 7.81 -1.74 -1.43
C ASP A 82 7.75 -1.76 0.11
N THR A 83 7.61 -0.59 0.74
CA THR A 83 7.39 -0.49 2.20
C THR A 83 6.08 -1.18 2.61
N ALA A 84 5.00 -1.02 1.84
CA ALA A 84 3.73 -1.65 2.14
C ALA A 84 3.76 -3.17 1.96
N LEU A 85 4.46 -3.67 0.92
CA LEU A 85 4.68 -5.10 0.73
C LEU A 85 5.42 -5.72 1.90
N LEU A 86 6.57 -5.16 2.26
CA LEU A 86 7.36 -5.64 3.39
C LEU A 86 6.58 -5.52 4.72
N TYR A 87 5.79 -4.46 4.90
CA TYR A 87 4.93 -4.34 6.08
C TYR A 87 3.94 -5.50 6.19
N ALA A 88 3.33 -5.91 5.09
CA ALA A 88 2.42 -7.05 5.09
C ALA A 88 3.14 -8.40 5.29
N GLN A 89 4.37 -8.53 4.80
CA GLN A 89 5.14 -9.78 4.86
C GLN A 89 6.00 -9.94 6.12
N CYS A 90 6.05 -8.94 7.01
CA CYS A 90 6.92 -8.95 8.17
C CYS A 90 6.17 -8.72 9.49
N GLU A 91 6.58 -9.41 10.55
CA GLU A 91 6.18 -9.11 11.92
C GLU A 91 7.40 -9.08 12.84
N LYS A 92 7.56 -7.98 13.61
CA LYS A 92 8.62 -7.83 14.63
C LYS A 92 10.03 -8.12 14.07
N GLY A 93 10.31 -7.64 12.86
CA GLY A 93 11.60 -7.81 12.19
C GLY A 93 11.87 -9.24 11.69
N ARG A 94 10.84 -10.07 11.52
CA ARG A 94 10.96 -11.42 10.96
C ARG A 94 9.97 -11.62 9.81
N PRO A 95 10.35 -12.39 8.77
CA PRO A 95 9.43 -12.74 7.69
C PRO A 95 8.29 -13.61 8.22
N LEU A 96 7.08 -13.33 7.74
CA LEU A 96 5.91 -14.16 7.90
C LEU A 96 5.85 -15.19 6.77
N ASP A 97 5.25 -16.34 7.08
CA ASP A 97 4.74 -17.24 6.05
C ASP A 97 3.67 -16.49 5.25
N SER A 98 4.00 -16.17 4.00
CA SER A 98 3.18 -15.30 3.17
C SER A 98 3.27 -15.60 1.68
N VAL A 99 2.20 -15.30 0.95
CA VAL A 99 2.10 -15.42 -0.51
C VAL A 99 1.88 -14.04 -1.11
N LEU A 100 2.84 -13.57 -1.90
CA LEU A 100 2.80 -12.31 -2.64
C LEU A 100 2.26 -12.51 -4.05
N MET A 101 1.30 -11.67 -4.41
CA MET A 101 0.76 -11.55 -5.75
C MET A 101 0.98 -10.12 -6.26
N THR A 102 1.86 -9.98 -7.25
CA THR A 102 2.14 -8.73 -7.98
C THR A 102 1.92 -8.85 -9.48
N GLU A 103 1.48 -10.02 -9.96
CA GLU A 103 1.33 -10.31 -11.38
C GLU A 103 -0.11 -10.68 -11.70
N SER A 104 -0.79 -9.79 -12.42
CA SER A 104 -1.99 -10.09 -13.23
C SER A 104 -2.11 -9.01 -14.31
N ALA A 105 -2.93 -9.24 -15.35
CA ALA A 105 -3.13 -8.26 -16.42
C ALA A 105 -3.58 -6.87 -15.93
N ASP A 106 -4.15 -6.79 -14.72
CA ASP A 106 -4.67 -5.54 -14.12
C ASP A 106 -3.70 -4.91 -13.09
N PHE A 107 -2.54 -5.52 -12.81
CA PHE A 107 -1.67 -5.13 -11.68
C PHE A 107 -0.57 -4.15 -12.04
N ASP A 108 -0.36 -3.95 -13.33
CA ASP A 108 0.57 -2.98 -13.86
C ASP A 108 -0.14 -2.13 -14.92
N ARG A 109 0.10 -0.82 -14.90
CA ARG A 109 -0.30 0.09 -15.97
C ARG A 109 0.90 0.29 -16.90
N GLN A 110 0.68 0.10 -18.20
CA GLN A 110 1.68 0.40 -19.23
C GLN A 110 1.43 1.80 -19.77
N GLU A 111 2.39 2.72 -19.59
CA GLU A 111 2.29 4.10 -20.06
C GLU A 111 3.53 4.49 -20.84
N GLN A 112 3.41 4.63 -22.17
CA GLN A 112 4.52 5.01 -23.05
C GLN A 112 5.80 4.17 -22.83
N GLY A 113 5.65 2.86 -22.61
CA GLY A 113 6.77 1.95 -22.35
C GLY A 113 7.26 1.91 -20.90
N LEU A 114 6.67 2.71 -20.01
CA LEU A 114 6.89 2.63 -18.57
C LEU A 114 5.94 1.60 -17.96
N LYS A 115 6.51 0.69 -17.16
CA LYS A 115 5.77 -0.24 -16.33
C LYS A 115 5.53 0.39 -14.95
N ILE A 116 4.28 0.69 -14.61
CA ILE A 116 3.89 1.28 -13.33
C ILE A 116 3.17 0.24 -12.50
N ARG A 117 3.67 -0.02 -11.29
CA ARG A 117 3.09 -1.01 -10.38
C ARG A 117 1.84 -0.41 -9.73
N THR A 118 0.68 -0.97 -10.01
CA THR A 118 -0.60 -0.42 -9.52
C THR A 118 -1.20 -1.23 -8.39
N MET A 119 -1.03 -2.56 -8.40
CA MET A 119 -1.69 -3.43 -7.43
C MET A 119 -0.75 -4.45 -6.83
N ALA A 120 -1.08 -4.87 -5.61
CA ALA A 120 -0.50 -6.04 -4.97
C ALA A 120 -1.48 -6.65 -3.98
N ALA A 121 -1.31 -7.95 -3.73
CA ALA A 121 -1.95 -8.63 -2.63
C ALA A 121 -0.94 -9.51 -1.89
N VAL A 122 -1.07 -9.58 -0.56
CA VAL A 122 -0.26 -10.44 0.29
C VAL A 122 -1.17 -11.21 1.22
N ALA A 123 -1.17 -12.54 1.15
CA ALA A 123 -1.81 -13.36 2.16
C ALA A 123 -0.79 -13.87 3.17
N ASN A 124 -1.12 -13.81 4.45
CA ASN A 124 -0.31 -14.32 5.56
C ASN A 124 -1.02 -15.52 6.18
N GLY A 125 -0.27 -16.48 6.69
CA GLY A 125 -0.84 -17.60 7.43
C GLY A 125 0.10 -18.79 7.52
N ALA A 126 -0.44 -20.00 7.47
CA ALA A 126 0.36 -21.22 7.50
C ALA A 126 0.33 -21.92 6.14
N PHE A 127 1.49 -22.23 5.59
CA PHE A 127 1.58 -23.05 4.39
C PHE A 127 1.04 -24.45 4.62
N GLY A 128 0.33 -24.97 3.62
CA GLY A 128 0.03 -26.40 3.57
C GLY A 128 1.25 -27.23 3.16
N PRO A 129 1.19 -28.56 3.31
CA PRO A 129 2.28 -29.46 2.94
C PRO A 129 2.58 -29.51 1.43
N ARG A 130 1.71 -28.94 0.59
CA ARG A 130 1.92 -28.79 -0.85
C ARG A 130 1.36 -27.44 -1.30
N PHE A 131 2.22 -26.61 -1.90
CA PHE A 131 1.81 -25.44 -2.67
C PHE A 131 1.40 -25.91 -4.06
N ARG A 132 0.16 -25.66 -4.50
CA ARG A 132 -0.26 -26.01 -5.86
C ARG A 132 -0.47 -24.75 -6.69
N GLN A 133 0.22 -24.68 -7.81
CA GLN A 133 0.11 -23.61 -8.80
C GLN A 133 -1.33 -23.43 -9.33
N GLN A 134 -2.14 -24.48 -9.29
CA GLN A 134 -3.54 -24.47 -9.76
C GLN A 134 -4.49 -23.68 -8.85
N ASP A 135 -4.11 -23.40 -7.61
CA ASP A 135 -4.99 -22.76 -6.63
C ASP A 135 -5.03 -21.22 -6.75
N ILE A 136 -4.30 -20.65 -7.72
CA ILE A 136 -3.93 -19.22 -7.78
C ILE A 136 -4.58 -18.47 -8.93
N PHE A 137 -5.22 -19.20 -9.86
CA PHE A 137 -5.92 -18.61 -11.01
C PHE A 137 -7.11 -17.70 -10.62
N ASP A 138 -7.57 -17.74 -9.37
CA ASP A 138 -8.68 -16.92 -8.86
C ASP A 138 -8.25 -15.59 -8.20
N ARG A 139 -7.01 -15.11 -8.42
CA ARG A 139 -6.49 -13.83 -7.90
C ARG A 139 -6.60 -13.70 -6.36
N ASP A 140 -6.54 -14.81 -5.65
CA ASP A 140 -6.60 -14.88 -4.20
C ASP A 140 -5.34 -15.55 -3.64
N PRO A 141 -4.38 -14.78 -3.10
CA PRO A 141 -3.15 -15.34 -2.54
C PRO A 141 -3.42 -16.22 -1.31
N GLY A 142 -4.60 -16.09 -0.67
CA GLY A 142 -4.98 -16.89 0.48
C GLY A 142 -5.17 -18.37 0.18
N ARG A 143 -5.44 -18.74 -1.08
CA ARG A 143 -5.58 -20.16 -1.47
C ARG A 143 -4.28 -20.96 -1.43
N GLY A 144 -3.14 -20.28 -1.49
CA GLY A 144 -1.83 -20.92 -1.31
C GLY A 144 -1.56 -21.35 0.14
N LEU A 145 -2.44 -20.99 1.09
CA LEU A 145 -2.28 -21.24 2.51
C LEU A 145 -3.31 -22.28 3.01
N GLN A 146 -2.88 -23.10 3.97
CA GLN A 146 -3.78 -24.03 4.67
C GLN A 146 -4.63 -23.30 5.71
N LYS A 147 -4.05 -22.30 6.38
CA LYS A 147 -4.73 -21.36 7.26
C LYS A 147 -4.35 -19.96 6.82
N THR A 148 -5.32 -19.09 6.61
CA THR A 148 -5.09 -17.68 6.28
C THR A 148 -5.38 -16.86 7.53
N ASP A 149 -4.42 -16.03 7.95
CA ASP A 149 -4.56 -15.12 9.09
C ASP A 149 -4.93 -13.71 8.65
N ALA A 150 -4.44 -13.30 7.48
CA ALA A 150 -4.70 -11.97 6.90
C ALA A 150 -4.55 -11.99 5.38
N VAL A 151 -5.32 -11.18 4.68
CA VAL A 151 -5.11 -10.85 3.27
C VAL A 151 -5.06 -9.34 3.12
N TRP A 152 -3.88 -8.83 2.80
CA TRP A 152 -3.62 -7.44 2.47
C TRP A 152 -3.78 -7.21 0.97
N ARG A 153 -4.30 -6.05 0.59
CA ARG A 153 -4.31 -5.59 -0.80
C ARG A 153 -3.99 -4.11 -0.86
N PHE A 154 -3.35 -3.71 -1.94
CA PHE A 154 -2.88 -2.35 -2.13
C PHE A 154 -3.23 -1.85 -3.52
N ILE A 155 -3.58 -0.57 -3.60
CA ILE A 155 -3.50 0.22 -4.82
C ILE A 155 -2.43 1.27 -4.62
N ALA A 156 -1.50 1.35 -5.55
CA ALA A 156 -0.47 2.36 -5.62
C ALA A 156 -0.47 3.04 -6.99
N ASP A 157 0.10 4.24 -7.03
CA ASP A 157 0.37 4.95 -8.27
C ASP A 157 1.63 5.80 -8.10
N GLY A 158 2.29 6.13 -9.20
CA GLY A 158 3.56 6.84 -9.19
C GLY A 158 4.38 6.61 -10.44
N MET A 159 5.52 7.31 -10.52
CA MET A 159 6.58 6.92 -11.43
C MET A 159 7.22 5.58 -11.00
N PRO A 160 7.81 4.80 -11.92
CA PRO A 160 8.49 3.56 -11.59
C PRO A 160 9.52 3.72 -10.46
N GLY A 161 9.37 2.92 -9.40
CA GLY A 161 10.22 2.96 -8.21
C GLY A 161 9.92 4.10 -7.22
N GLN A 162 8.87 4.90 -7.48
CA GLN A 162 8.41 6.00 -6.64
C GLN A 162 6.92 5.90 -6.30
N GLU A 163 6.31 4.73 -6.54
CA GLU A 163 4.90 4.49 -6.33
C GLU A 163 4.54 4.61 -4.85
N LYS A 164 3.41 5.29 -4.59
CA LYS A 164 2.85 5.48 -3.25
C LYS A 164 1.51 4.80 -3.16
N VAL A 165 1.22 4.25 -1.98
CA VAL A 165 -0.04 3.56 -1.71
C VAL A 165 -1.17 4.58 -1.49
N TYR A 166 -2.23 4.46 -2.27
CA TYR A 166 -3.44 5.27 -2.18
C TYR A 166 -4.62 4.52 -1.57
N ALA A 167 -4.64 3.19 -1.66
CA ALA A 167 -5.65 2.36 -1.01
C ALA A 167 -5.04 1.12 -0.36
N ILE A 168 -5.57 0.74 0.80
CA ILE A 168 -5.19 -0.47 1.54
C ILE A 168 -6.48 -1.22 1.91
N TRP A 169 -6.50 -2.53 1.68
CA TRP A 169 -7.49 -3.43 2.25
C TRP A 169 -6.82 -4.45 3.15
N LEU A 170 -7.52 -4.85 4.21
CA LEU A 170 -7.19 -5.97 5.06
C LEU A 170 -8.45 -6.79 5.32
N ALA A 171 -8.41 -8.05 4.90
CA ALA A 171 -9.36 -9.06 5.35
C ALA A 171 -8.69 -9.93 6.42
N GLN A 172 -9.32 -10.06 7.57
CA GLN A 172 -8.89 -10.93 8.67
C GLN A 172 -9.99 -11.96 8.94
N PRO A 173 -9.88 -13.17 8.36
CA PRO A 173 -10.74 -14.29 8.73
C PRO A 173 -10.38 -14.82 10.11
N PHE A 174 -11.32 -15.49 10.77
CA PHE A 174 -11.10 -16.20 12.04
C PHE A 174 -11.37 -17.69 11.86
N ALA A 175 -10.49 -18.52 12.39
CA ALA A 175 -10.70 -19.97 12.40
C ALA A 175 -11.86 -20.34 13.32
N LYS A 176 -12.52 -21.46 13.03
CA LYS A 176 -13.62 -21.98 13.87
C LYS A 176 -13.14 -22.18 15.31
N GLY A 177 -13.86 -21.62 16.27
CA GLY A 177 -13.49 -21.68 17.69
C GLY A 177 -12.52 -20.59 18.16
N GLU A 178 -11.94 -19.82 17.24
CA GLU A 178 -11.12 -18.62 17.54
C GLU A 178 -11.89 -17.32 17.25
N GLN A 179 -13.18 -17.43 16.93
CA GLN A 179 -14.01 -16.31 16.48
C GLN A 179 -14.33 -15.36 17.65
N PRO A 180 -13.96 -14.07 17.55
CA PRO A 180 -14.39 -13.07 18.53
C PRO A 180 -15.88 -12.74 18.33
N THR A 181 -16.49 -12.03 19.28
CA THR A 181 -17.88 -11.58 19.09
C THR A 181 -17.95 -10.43 18.08
N VAL A 182 -19.03 -10.36 17.30
CA VAL A 182 -19.29 -9.22 16.40
C VAL A 182 -19.26 -7.90 17.19
N GLU A 183 -19.87 -7.89 18.37
CA GLU A 183 -19.89 -6.74 19.27
C GLU A 183 -18.48 -6.27 19.64
N SER A 184 -17.58 -7.19 20.03
CA SER A 184 -16.20 -6.84 20.40
C SER A 184 -15.43 -6.22 19.24
N GLN A 185 -15.65 -6.70 18.01
CA GLN A 185 -14.99 -6.17 16.82
C GLN A 185 -15.54 -4.79 16.45
N VAL A 186 -16.87 -4.60 16.52
CA VAL A 186 -17.50 -3.29 16.30
C VAL A 186 -17.01 -2.27 17.34
N ALA A 187 -16.96 -2.66 18.62
CA ALA A 187 -16.46 -1.80 19.69
C ALA A 187 -14.98 -1.42 19.48
N GLY A 188 -14.14 -2.37 19.07
CA GLY A 188 -12.72 -2.13 18.75
C GLY A 188 -12.54 -1.17 17.57
N LEU A 189 -13.34 -1.32 16.51
CA LEU A 189 -13.35 -0.41 15.36
C LEU A 189 -13.77 1.01 15.76
N LYS A 190 -14.83 1.14 16.56
CA LYS A 190 -15.28 2.45 17.08
C LYS A 190 -14.27 3.08 18.03
N ALA A 191 -13.62 2.29 18.87
CA ALA A 191 -12.56 2.79 19.75
C ALA A 191 -11.37 3.32 18.95
N LYS A 192 -11.05 2.70 17.81
CA LYS A 192 -9.94 3.13 16.94
C LYS A 192 -10.29 4.34 16.07
N TYR A 193 -11.41 4.29 15.35
CA TYR A 193 -11.77 5.26 14.31
C TYR A 193 -12.79 6.31 14.77
N GLY A 194 -13.36 6.16 15.96
CA GLY A 194 -14.48 6.96 16.47
C GLY A 194 -15.84 6.45 16.00
N GLU A 195 -16.88 7.24 16.20
CA GLU A 195 -18.20 6.91 15.66
C GLU A 195 -18.20 7.06 14.11
N PRO A 196 -18.76 6.08 13.37
CA PRO A 196 -18.84 6.15 11.92
C PRO A 196 -19.73 7.30 11.46
N THR A 197 -19.35 7.93 10.36
CA THR A 197 -20.15 8.98 9.71
C THR A 197 -21.42 8.40 9.11
N VAL A 198 -21.34 7.18 8.55
CA VAL A 198 -22.48 6.44 8.01
C VAL A 198 -22.37 4.97 8.42
N VAL A 199 -23.49 4.37 8.79
CA VAL A 199 -23.64 2.92 8.91
C VAL A 199 -24.65 2.50 7.84
N GLU A 200 -24.20 1.70 6.88
CA GLU A 200 -25.04 1.15 5.82
C GLU A 200 -25.54 -0.25 6.17
N ASP A 201 -26.35 -0.82 5.28
CA ASP A 201 -26.88 -2.17 5.39
C ASP A 201 -25.76 -3.20 5.64
N ARG A 202 -26.13 -4.25 6.38
CA ARG A 202 -25.21 -5.34 6.80
C ARG A 202 -24.05 -4.86 7.68
N GLY A 203 -24.20 -3.72 8.35
CA GLY A 203 -23.23 -3.23 9.34
C GLY A 203 -21.94 -2.69 8.73
N LYS A 204 -21.95 -2.24 7.47
CA LYS A 204 -20.81 -1.54 6.86
C LYS A 204 -20.69 -0.16 7.52
N MET A 205 -19.60 0.05 8.24
CA MET A 205 -19.28 1.29 8.93
C MET A 205 -18.32 2.12 8.08
N VAL A 206 -18.64 3.40 7.89
CA VAL A 206 -17.87 4.31 7.04
C VAL A 206 -17.47 5.54 7.84
N TRP A 207 -16.18 5.85 7.86
CA TRP A 207 -15.62 7.12 8.34
C TRP A 207 -15.07 7.87 7.14
N THR A 208 -15.74 8.96 6.77
CA THR A 208 -15.36 9.79 5.62
C THR A 208 -15.16 11.23 6.05
N ALA A 209 -14.23 11.91 5.37
CA ALA A 209 -13.90 13.32 5.57
C ALA A 209 -13.90 14.08 4.23
N GLN A 210 -13.88 15.40 4.32
CA GLN A 210 -13.56 16.29 3.20
C GLN A 210 -12.06 16.17 2.84
N PRO A 211 -11.62 16.65 1.66
CA PRO A 211 -10.22 16.57 1.24
C PRO A 211 -9.23 17.24 2.20
N ASP A 212 -9.67 18.27 2.93
CA ASP A 212 -8.90 18.96 3.97
C ASP A 212 -8.86 18.20 5.32
N GLY A 213 -9.49 17.03 5.39
CA GLY A 213 -9.58 16.18 6.58
C GLY A 213 -10.69 16.57 7.56
N THR A 214 -11.47 17.62 7.28
CA THR A 214 -12.59 18.01 8.13
C THR A 214 -13.78 17.05 7.99
N PRO A 215 -14.61 16.85 9.02
CA PRO A 215 -15.79 16.01 8.91
C PRO A 215 -16.78 16.56 7.87
N ILE A 216 -17.34 15.68 7.05
CA ILE A 216 -18.46 16.05 6.16
C ILE A 216 -19.69 16.36 7.04
N PRO A 217 -20.34 17.53 6.89
CA PRO A 217 -21.50 17.88 7.71
C PRO A 217 -22.66 16.89 7.53
N ALA A 218 -23.36 16.56 8.61
CA ALA A 218 -24.46 15.58 8.59
C ALA A 218 -25.64 15.97 7.67
N PHE A 219 -25.80 17.26 7.37
CA PHE A 219 -26.84 17.76 6.46
C PHE A 219 -26.49 17.53 4.97
N ASP A 220 -25.21 17.36 4.62
CA ASP A 220 -24.77 17.11 3.24
C ASP A 220 -24.87 15.61 2.92
N ARG A 221 -26.13 15.12 2.86
CA ARG A 221 -26.44 13.71 2.64
C ARG A 221 -25.93 13.20 1.29
N GLU A 222 -25.88 14.06 0.28
CA GLU A 222 -25.45 13.68 -1.06
C GLU A 222 -23.94 13.42 -1.09
N ARG A 223 -23.12 14.34 -0.56
CA ARG A 223 -21.67 14.15 -0.46
C ARG A 223 -21.33 12.97 0.43
N LEU A 224 -22.03 12.81 1.56
CA LEU A 224 -21.86 11.63 2.43
C LEU A 224 -22.07 10.33 1.67
N ARG A 225 -23.14 10.22 0.88
CA ARG A 225 -23.41 9.03 0.08
C ARG A 225 -22.36 8.80 -1.00
N ARG A 226 -21.91 9.86 -1.67
CA ARG A 226 -20.85 9.75 -2.69
C ARG A 226 -19.54 9.26 -2.07
N CYS A 227 -19.09 9.88 -0.98
CA CYS A 227 -17.81 9.54 -0.36
C CYS A 227 -17.84 8.17 0.34
N ALA A 228 -18.99 7.73 0.85
CA ALA A 228 -19.17 6.39 1.43
C ALA A 228 -19.05 5.23 0.44
N ASN A 229 -19.16 5.51 -0.87
CA ASN A 229 -19.07 4.52 -1.95
C ASN A 229 -17.77 4.62 -2.75
N THR A 230 -16.74 5.29 -2.21
CA THR A 230 -15.42 5.41 -2.82
C THR A 230 -14.62 4.11 -2.77
N VAL A 231 -14.88 3.27 -1.76
CA VAL A 231 -14.24 1.97 -1.56
C VAL A 231 -15.19 0.99 -0.87
N ASP A 232 -15.16 -0.29 -1.26
CA ASP A 232 -15.84 -1.39 -0.53
C ASP A 232 -14.79 -2.26 0.19
N PRO A 233 -15.03 -2.67 1.45
CA PRO A 233 -14.04 -3.45 2.19
C PRO A 233 -13.88 -4.89 1.67
N GLY A 234 -14.84 -5.41 0.90
CA GLY A 234 -14.80 -6.76 0.31
C GLY A 234 -14.44 -6.80 -1.17
N HIS A 235 -14.39 -5.64 -1.86
CA HIS A 235 -14.10 -5.55 -3.29
C HIS A 235 -13.08 -4.45 -3.59
N GLN A 236 -12.24 -4.67 -4.60
CA GLN A 236 -11.20 -3.72 -5.00
C GLN A 236 -11.71 -2.62 -5.96
N ALA A 237 -13.04 -2.47 -6.09
CA ALA A 237 -13.63 -1.41 -6.89
C ALA A 237 -13.44 -0.07 -6.18
N LEU A 238 -12.92 0.91 -6.92
CA LEU A 238 -12.69 2.25 -6.43
C LEU A 238 -13.50 3.25 -7.24
N ASN A 239 -14.13 4.19 -6.55
CA ASN A 239 -14.64 5.43 -7.14
C ASN A 239 -13.86 6.58 -6.52
N TYR A 240 -13.28 7.44 -7.36
CA TYR A 240 -12.45 8.53 -6.87
C TYR A 240 -12.76 9.83 -7.59
N GLY A 241 -12.45 10.93 -6.90
CA GLY A 241 -12.76 12.28 -7.32
C GLY A 241 -12.20 13.27 -6.30
N PRO A 242 -12.14 14.56 -6.64
CA PRO A 242 -11.49 15.57 -5.82
C PRO A 242 -12.27 15.92 -4.54
N ASP A 243 -13.53 15.51 -4.43
CA ASP A 243 -14.45 15.96 -3.38
C ASP A 243 -14.39 15.17 -2.07
N CYS A 244 -13.75 14.00 -2.07
CA CYS A 244 -13.73 13.09 -0.94
C CYS A 244 -12.31 12.95 -0.42
N GLY A 245 -12.11 13.24 0.87
CA GLY A 245 -10.83 12.97 1.52
C GLY A 245 -10.69 11.50 1.92
N VAL A 246 -9.72 11.23 2.79
CA VAL A 246 -9.45 9.89 3.28
C VAL A 246 -10.73 9.26 3.87
N THR A 247 -11.04 8.06 3.36
CA THR A 247 -12.20 7.28 3.73
C THR A 247 -11.75 5.95 4.31
N VAL A 248 -12.23 5.61 5.50
CA VAL A 248 -12.10 4.30 6.13
C VAL A 248 -13.44 3.59 6.04
N VAL A 249 -13.45 2.33 5.62
CA VAL A 249 -14.64 1.50 5.62
C VAL A 249 -14.33 0.18 6.31
N ALA A 250 -15.21 -0.28 7.18
CA ALA A 250 -15.06 -1.58 7.84
C ALA A 250 -16.38 -2.36 7.83
N ARG A 251 -16.26 -3.68 7.77
CA ARG A 251 -17.38 -4.62 7.87
C ARG A 251 -16.97 -5.79 8.78
N VAL A 252 -17.81 -6.11 9.75
CA VAL A 252 -17.70 -7.33 10.54
C VAL A 252 -18.73 -8.30 10.00
N THR A 253 -18.27 -9.38 9.37
CA THR A 253 -19.17 -10.38 8.80
C THR A 253 -19.46 -11.45 9.86
N PRO A 254 -20.73 -11.68 10.23
CA PRO A 254 -21.09 -12.72 11.17
C PRO A 254 -20.81 -14.13 10.60
N ASP A 255 -20.57 -15.09 11.48
CA ASP A 255 -20.59 -16.52 11.16
C ASP A 255 -22.04 -17.08 11.18
N GLN A 256 -22.20 -18.40 11.01
CA GLN A 256 -23.49 -19.08 11.20
C GLN A 256 -24.14 -18.76 12.55
N ASN A 257 -23.33 -18.61 13.61
CA ASN A 257 -23.77 -17.96 14.84
C ASN A 257 -23.61 -16.44 14.66
N PRO A 258 -24.71 -15.65 14.59
CA PRO A 258 -24.63 -14.22 14.29
C PRO A 258 -23.94 -13.38 15.37
N ALA A 259 -23.72 -13.93 16.57
CA ALA A 259 -22.95 -13.27 17.62
C ALA A 259 -21.44 -13.35 17.41
N LEU A 260 -20.95 -14.29 16.59
CA LEU A 260 -19.53 -14.51 16.33
C LEU A 260 -19.13 -13.94 14.98
N ALA A 261 -17.93 -13.33 14.91
CA ALA A 261 -17.38 -12.79 13.69
C ALA A 261 -16.65 -13.88 12.90
N TYR A 262 -17.03 -14.10 11.65
CA TYR A 262 -16.30 -14.96 10.71
C TYR A 262 -15.08 -14.23 10.14
N ARG A 263 -15.21 -12.93 9.82
CA ARG A 263 -14.09 -12.08 9.41
C ARG A 263 -14.33 -10.62 9.75
N VAL A 264 -13.25 -9.85 9.86
CA VAL A 264 -13.27 -8.39 9.76
C VAL A 264 -12.60 -7.96 8.46
N GLU A 265 -13.25 -7.09 7.71
CA GLU A 265 -12.70 -6.47 6.51
C GLU A 265 -12.62 -4.97 6.73
N THR A 266 -11.46 -4.37 6.46
CA THR A 266 -11.23 -2.93 6.56
C THR A 266 -10.55 -2.45 5.29
N ALA A 267 -10.98 -1.29 4.80
CA ALA A 267 -10.33 -0.56 3.72
C ALA A 267 -10.06 0.89 4.14
N VAL A 268 -8.94 1.44 3.65
CA VAL A 268 -8.63 2.87 3.75
C VAL A 268 -8.25 3.35 2.36
N PHE A 269 -8.82 4.47 1.92
CA PHE A 269 -8.59 5.02 0.59
C PHE A 269 -8.51 6.56 0.62
N ASP A 270 -7.61 7.13 -0.17
CA ASP A 270 -7.52 8.59 -0.42
C ASP A 270 -7.96 8.91 -1.87
N PRO A 271 -9.28 9.09 -2.11
CA PRO A 271 -9.80 9.36 -3.44
C PRO A 271 -9.31 10.70 -4.01
N ALA A 272 -9.31 11.77 -3.22
CA ALA A 272 -8.83 13.08 -3.68
C ALA A 272 -7.32 13.05 -3.96
N GLY A 273 -6.52 12.39 -3.11
CA GLY A 273 -5.08 12.29 -3.32
C GLY A 273 -4.71 11.52 -4.58
N LEU A 274 -5.40 10.40 -4.86
CA LEU A 274 -5.18 9.64 -6.09
C LEU A 274 -5.63 10.46 -7.32
N TRP A 275 -6.80 11.09 -7.24
CA TRP A 275 -7.33 11.95 -8.30
C TRP A 275 -6.35 13.07 -8.64
N ALA A 276 -5.84 13.79 -7.64
CA ALA A 276 -4.90 14.89 -7.82
C ALA A 276 -3.58 14.40 -8.42
N TYR A 277 -3.08 13.24 -8.01
CA TYR A 277 -1.88 12.66 -8.64
C TYR A 277 -2.09 12.40 -10.13
N GLN A 278 -3.13 11.65 -10.47
CA GLN A 278 -3.38 11.20 -11.84
C GLN A 278 -3.68 12.37 -12.79
N ASN A 279 -4.48 13.35 -12.35
CA ASN A 279 -4.95 14.43 -13.22
C ASN A 279 -4.02 15.63 -13.25
N GLU A 280 -3.23 15.88 -12.20
CA GLU A 280 -2.45 17.12 -12.09
C GLU A 280 -0.94 16.90 -12.20
N ARG A 281 -0.44 15.70 -11.89
CA ARG A 281 1.02 15.46 -11.76
C ARG A 281 1.56 14.37 -12.66
N PHE A 282 0.82 13.29 -12.87
CA PHE A 282 1.32 12.08 -13.52
C PHE A 282 1.94 12.35 -14.90
N GLU A 283 1.24 13.09 -15.77
CA GLU A 283 1.74 13.38 -17.12
C GLU A 283 3.05 14.19 -17.10
N GLN A 284 3.12 15.21 -16.24
CA GLN A 284 4.31 16.05 -16.11
C GLN A 284 5.51 15.25 -15.59
N GLU A 285 5.29 14.40 -14.58
CA GLU A 285 6.33 13.52 -14.03
C GLU A 285 6.80 12.48 -15.05
N ARG A 286 5.86 11.89 -15.81
CA ARG A 286 6.16 10.93 -16.89
C ARG A 286 7.04 11.58 -17.96
N ASP A 287 6.62 12.73 -18.47
CA ASP A 287 7.31 13.39 -19.57
C ASP A 287 8.72 13.85 -19.13
N ALA A 288 8.86 14.31 -17.88
CA ALA A 288 10.15 14.63 -17.29
C ALA A 288 11.06 13.39 -17.16
N LEU A 289 10.51 12.24 -16.74
CA LEU A 289 11.27 10.99 -16.63
C LEU A 289 11.78 10.53 -18.01
N LEU A 290 10.90 10.52 -19.03
CA LEU A 290 11.25 10.11 -20.38
C LEU A 290 12.29 11.05 -21.01
N ALA A 291 12.15 12.36 -20.82
CA ALA A 291 13.15 13.33 -21.25
C ALA A 291 14.50 13.10 -20.56
N GLY A 292 14.50 12.80 -19.25
CA GLY A 292 15.69 12.46 -18.50
C GLY A 292 16.39 11.19 -19.01
N GLN A 293 15.62 10.15 -19.33
CA GLN A 293 16.14 8.90 -19.91
C GLN A 293 16.76 9.14 -21.29
N ALA A 294 16.11 9.92 -22.16
CA ALA A 294 16.63 10.25 -23.47
C ALA A 294 17.97 11.02 -23.39
N LEU A 295 18.09 11.98 -22.46
CA LEU A 295 19.32 12.74 -22.21
C LEU A 295 20.44 11.85 -21.64
N ALA A 296 20.12 10.88 -20.78
CA ALA A 296 21.12 9.94 -20.26
C ALA A 296 21.65 9.01 -21.37
N GLN A 297 20.77 8.54 -22.25
CA GLN A 297 21.13 7.69 -23.38
C GLN A 297 22.02 8.44 -24.39
N SER A 298 21.72 9.71 -24.71
CA SER A 298 22.56 10.50 -25.62
C SER A 298 23.97 10.74 -25.06
N LYS A 299 24.11 11.06 -23.78
CA LYS A 299 25.41 11.23 -23.12
C LYS A 299 26.24 9.94 -23.10
N THR A 300 25.58 8.79 -22.93
CA THR A 300 26.26 7.48 -22.94
C THR A 300 26.74 7.13 -24.35
N ALA A 301 25.97 7.49 -25.38
CA ALA A 301 26.35 7.29 -26.78
C ALA A 301 27.52 8.21 -27.23
N GLU A 302 27.65 9.39 -26.65
CA GLU A 302 28.76 10.31 -26.93
C GLU A 302 30.04 9.94 -26.14
N GLY A 303 29.92 9.45 -24.90
CA GLY A 303 31.06 9.04 -24.06
C GLY A 303 31.72 7.71 -24.45
N GLY A 304 31.09 6.90 -25.31
CA GLY A 304 31.63 5.64 -25.84
C GLY A 304 32.45 5.79 -27.14
N LYS A 305 32.69 7.04 -27.59
CA LYS A 305 33.56 7.34 -28.74
C LYS A 305 34.89 7.96 -28.28
N PHE A 306 35.78 7.16 -27.70
CA PHE A 306 37.20 7.48 -27.58
C PHE A 306 38.04 6.23 -27.72
#